data_AF-A0A973GTW2-F1
#
_entry.id   AF-A0A973GTW2-F1
#
_cell.length_a   1.000
_cell.length_b   1.000
_cell.length_c   1.000
_cell.angle_alpha   90.00
_cell.angle_beta   90.00
_cell.angle_gamma   90.00
#
_symmetry.space_group_name_H-M   'P 1'
#
loop_
_entity.id
_entity.type
_entity.pdbx_description
1 polymer ?
#
loop_
_entity_poly.entity_id
_entity_poly.type
_entity_poly.pdbx_seq_one_letter_code
_entity_poly.pdbx_strand_id
1 'polypeptide(L)'
;MEGIPDRDFYYLIGVRVGTSQSPIQHSLWANSQYDEKRIWSQFIDILSVIDRPQIIHFGSFETSFLKHMCSRYGSPSGDSIVAQSISSSLNLLSFIFARIYFPTYSNGLKDVVRYLGFNWSESEASGINTIVWRSEWEKSHETALKQKLVTYNVEDCKALSFLTEFLRTISASRNNATGEHMRDIIHTDSLPRRSLDGQSTEKGICDYLILLSICETCRFKGLNFLDFLRSGEKDLDIYVSRRIARGKE
;
A
#
# COMPACT_ATOMS: atom_id res chain seq x y z
N MET A 1 -8.77 -3.47 -1.04
CA MET A 1 -10.18 -3.50 -1.50
C MET A 1 -10.19 -3.95 -2.95
N GLU A 2 -11.29 -4.49 -3.48
CA GLU A 2 -11.38 -4.77 -4.93
C GLU A 2 -12.52 -4.00 -5.58
N GLY A 3 -12.27 -3.47 -6.78
CA GLY A 3 -13.27 -2.76 -7.57
C GLY A 3 -12.98 -2.80 -9.07
N ILE A 4 -13.97 -2.36 -9.85
CA ILE A 4 -13.90 -2.16 -11.29
C ILE A 4 -13.96 -0.65 -11.53
N PRO A 5 -12.82 0.02 -11.77
CA PRO A 5 -12.75 1.48 -11.89
C PRO A 5 -13.70 2.06 -12.95
N ASP A 6 -13.77 1.42 -14.13
CA ASP A 6 -14.61 1.87 -15.25
C ASP A 6 -16.10 1.86 -14.95
N ARG A 7 -16.53 1.08 -13.96
CA ARG A 7 -17.93 0.96 -13.54
C ARG A 7 -18.20 1.65 -12.21
N ASP A 8 -17.17 2.31 -11.65
CA ASP A 8 -17.20 2.95 -10.35
C ASP A 8 -17.86 2.05 -9.28
N PHE A 9 -17.42 0.78 -9.23
CA PHE A 9 -18.05 -0.28 -8.43
C PHE A 9 -17.01 -1.10 -7.66
N TYR A 10 -17.14 -1.16 -6.34
CA TYR A 10 -16.37 -1.96 -5.42
C TYR A 10 -17.15 -3.23 -5.06
N TYR A 11 -16.60 -4.39 -5.41
CA TYR A 11 -17.30 -5.66 -5.29
C TYR A 11 -16.85 -6.51 -4.11
N LEU A 12 -15.71 -6.16 -3.48
CA LEU A 12 -15.18 -6.89 -2.35
C LEU A 12 -14.44 -5.97 -1.37
N ILE A 13 -14.89 -5.98 -0.12
CA ILE A 13 -14.22 -5.35 1.02
C ILE A 13 -13.58 -6.43 1.89
N GLY A 14 -12.25 -6.37 2.00
CA GLY A 14 -11.48 -7.22 2.91
C GLY A 14 -11.19 -6.47 4.21
N VAL A 15 -11.49 -7.10 5.34
CA VAL A 15 -11.15 -6.55 6.67
C VAL A 15 -10.47 -7.63 7.50
N ARG A 16 -9.33 -7.29 8.08
CA ARG A 16 -8.63 -8.13 9.05
C ARG A 16 -8.52 -7.39 10.37
N VAL A 17 -9.14 -7.93 11.42
CA VAL A 17 -9.27 -7.30 12.74
C VAL A 17 -8.56 -8.17 13.78
N GLY A 18 -7.97 -7.54 14.80
CA GLY A 18 -7.34 -8.23 15.92
C GLY A 18 -5.82 -8.23 15.86
N THR A 19 -5.20 -9.00 16.75
CA THR A 19 -3.74 -9.13 16.83
C THR A 19 -3.23 -10.11 15.77
N SER A 20 -1.92 -10.13 15.53
CA SER A 20 -1.26 -11.10 14.64
C SER A 20 -1.51 -12.56 15.06
N GLN A 21 -1.75 -12.80 16.36
CA GLN A 21 -1.94 -14.13 16.95
C GLN A 21 -3.38 -14.64 16.83
N SER A 22 -4.38 -13.75 16.92
CA SER A 22 -5.80 -14.10 16.83
C SER A 22 -6.56 -13.17 15.87
N PRO A 23 -6.23 -13.20 14.56
CA PRO A 23 -6.86 -12.33 13.59
C PRO A 23 -8.21 -12.90 13.12
N ILE A 24 -9.21 -12.04 13.07
CA ILE A 24 -10.52 -12.30 12.45
C ILE A 24 -10.51 -11.71 11.05
N GLN A 25 -10.87 -12.53 10.06
CA GLN A 25 -10.96 -12.13 8.66
C GLN A 25 -12.41 -12.00 8.22
N HIS A 26 -12.75 -10.88 7.61
CA HIS A 26 -14.04 -10.64 6.95
C HIS A 26 -13.80 -10.40 5.45
N SER A 27 -14.69 -10.96 4.63
CA SER A 27 -14.72 -10.79 3.17
C SER A 27 -16.14 -10.44 2.76
N LEU A 28 -16.41 -9.15 2.59
CA LEU A 28 -17.74 -8.61 2.32
C LEU A 28 -17.94 -8.53 0.81
N TRP A 29 -18.74 -9.46 0.28
CA TRP A 29 -18.92 -9.65 -1.15
C TRP A 29 -20.22 -9.03 -1.67
N ALA A 30 -20.12 -8.32 -2.79
CA ALA A 30 -21.24 -7.81 -3.56
C ALA A 30 -21.39 -8.59 -4.88
N ASN A 31 -22.58 -9.15 -5.12
CA ASN A 31 -22.86 -9.80 -6.40
C ASN A 31 -23.06 -8.74 -7.50
N SER A 32 -23.64 -7.59 -7.15
CA SER A 32 -23.95 -6.50 -8.07
C SER A 32 -23.73 -5.13 -7.42
N GLN A 33 -23.87 -4.04 -8.19
CA GLN A 33 -23.85 -2.67 -7.66
C GLN A 33 -24.92 -2.42 -6.59
N TYR A 34 -26.06 -3.11 -6.65
CA TYR A 34 -27.13 -2.99 -5.65
C TYR A 34 -26.71 -3.54 -4.26
N ASP A 35 -25.70 -4.41 -4.22
CA ASP A 35 -25.13 -4.95 -2.99
C ASP A 35 -24.05 -4.06 -2.38
N GLU A 36 -23.53 -3.07 -3.11
CA GLU A 36 -22.36 -2.28 -2.68
C GLU A 36 -22.67 -1.52 -1.38
N LYS A 37 -23.86 -0.92 -1.26
CA LYS A 37 -24.31 -0.28 -0.02
C LYS A 37 -24.36 -1.25 1.16
N ARG A 38 -24.76 -2.51 0.92
CA ARG A 38 -24.85 -3.53 1.98
C ARG A 38 -23.47 -3.88 2.52
N ILE A 39 -22.49 -4.12 1.65
CA ILE A 39 -21.12 -4.43 2.09
C ILE A 39 -20.46 -3.22 2.76
N TRP A 40 -20.81 -2.00 2.36
CA TRP A 40 -20.40 -0.78 3.08
C TRP A 40 -20.97 -0.71 4.49
N SER A 41 -22.28 -0.93 4.66
CA SER A 41 -22.91 -0.95 5.98
C SER A 41 -22.29 -2.03 6.87
N GLN A 42 -22.05 -3.23 6.35
CA GLN A 42 -21.36 -4.29 7.08
C GLN A 42 -19.93 -3.91 7.49
N PHE A 43 -19.20 -3.17 6.64
CA PHE A 43 -17.89 -2.64 6.98
C PHE A 43 -17.96 -1.64 8.16
N ILE A 44 -18.94 -0.73 8.13
CA ILE A 44 -19.18 0.21 9.23
C ILE A 44 -19.58 -0.52 10.52
N ASP A 45 -20.41 -1.55 10.44
CA ASP A 45 -20.82 -2.36 11.59
C ASP A 45 -19.61 -3.05 12.24
N ILE A 46 -18.69 -3.60 11.42
CA ILE A 46 -17.44 -4.20 11.92
C ILE A 46 -16.57 -3.16 12.64
N LEU A 47 -16.46 -1.94 12.13
CA LEU A 47 -15.70 -0.89 12.80
C LEU A 47 -16.37 -0.45 14.11
N SER A 48 -17.70 -0.47 14.16
CA SER A 48 -18.49 0.00 15.30
C SER A 48 -18.37 -0.91 16.53
N VAL A 49 -17.99 -2.17 16.36
CA VAL A 49 -17.80 -3.12 17.47
C VAL A 49 -16.39 -3.09 18.07
N ILE A 50 -15.45 -2.39 17.43
CA ILE A 50 -14.06 -2.29 17.89
C ILE A 50 -13.95 -1.09 18.84
N ASP A 51 -13.29 -1.26 19.98
CA ASP A 51 -12.90 -0.12 20.80
C ASP A 51 -11.77 0.66 20.13
N ARG A 52 -12.00 1.95 19.86
CA ARG A 52 -11.05 2.85 19.18
C ARG A 52 -10.41 2.26 17.90
N PRO A 53 -11.20 1.94 16.86
CA PRO A 53 -10.69 1.40 15.60
C PRO A 53 -9.61 2.32 14.99
N GLN A 54 -8.60 1.71 14.39
CA GLN A 54 -7.62 2.37 13.54
C GLN A 54 -7.52 1.60 12.23
N ILE A 55 -7.91 2.24 11.13
CA ILE A 55 -7.82 1.65 9.80
C ILE A 55 -6.39 1.83 9.28
N ILE A 56 -5.76 0.73 8.87
CA ILE A 56 -4.48 0.73 8.16
C ILE A 56 -4.75 0.19 6.76
N HIS A 57 -4.24 0.87 5.74
CA HIS A 57 -4.37 0.50 4.34
C HIS A 57 -3.07 0.78 3.57
N PHE A 58 -3.02 0.43 2.27
CA PHE A 58 -1.81 0.54 1.47
C PHE A 58 -2.06 1.27 0.15
N GLY A 59 -1.71 2.56 0.10
CA GLY A 59 -1.74 3.35 -1.12
C GLY A 59 -2.96 4.27 -1.23
N SER A 60 -3.03 4.96 -2.37
CA SER A 60 -4.06 5.96 -2.63
C SER A 60 -5.41 5.34 -3.02
N PHE A 61 -5.42 4.09 -3.48
CA PHE A 61 -6.65 3.41 -3.90
C PHE A 61 -7.65 3.28 -2.74
N GLU A 62 -7.23 2.74 -1.60
CA GLU A 62 -8.07 2.64 -0.39
C GLU A 62 -8.47 4.00 0.17
N THR A 63 -7.60 5.01 0.04
CA THR A 63 -7.94 6.39 0.43
C THR A 63 -9.10 6.93 -0.41
N SER A 64 -9.04 6.74 -1.72
CA SER A 64 -10.10 7.14 -2.65
C SER A 64 -11.37 6.33 -2.39
N PHE A 65 -11.26 5.02 -2.16
CA PHE A 65 -12.37 4.16 -1.78
C PHE A 65 -13.10 4.70 -0.54
N LEU A 66 -12.42 4.94 0.57
CA LEU A 66 -13.06 5.40 1.81
C LEU A 66 -13.79 6.73 1.62
N LYS A 67 -13.16 7.70 0.94
CA LYS A 67 -13.78 8.99 0.63
C LYS A 67 -15.02 8.82 -0.24
N HIS A 68 -14.91 7.98 -1.26
CA HIS A 68 -15.97 7.73 -2.22
C HIS A 68 -17.19 7.08 -1.57
N MET A 69 -16.96 6.05 -0.76
CA MET A 69 -18.03 5.33 -0.07
C MET A 69 -18.76 6.22 0.95
N CYS A 70 -18.02 7.04 1.70
CA CYS A 70 -18.58 8.05 2.59
C CYS A 70 -19.44 9.08 1.85
N SER A 71 -19.02 9.52 0.66
CA SER A 71 -19.78 10.46 -0.18
C SER A 71 -21.04 9.80 -0.76
N ARG A 72 -20.90 8.57 -1.28
CA ARG A 72 -21.95 7.85 -1.99
C ARG A 72 -23.05 7.31 -1.07
N TYR A 73 -22.69 6.75 0.08
CA TYR A 73 -23.63 6.05 0.96
C TYR A 73 -23.83 6.70 2.32
N GLY A 74 -23.16 7.83 2.56
CA GLY A 74 -23.17 8.54 3.84
C GLY A 74 -21.99 8.16 4.72
N SER A 75 -21.52 9.15 5.45
CA SER A 75 -20.52 8.97 6.51
C SER A 75 -21.22 8.58 7.81
N PRO A 76 -20.57 7.80 8.70
CA PRO A 76 -20.99 7.70 10.08
C PRO A 76 -21.10 9.11 10.70
N SER A 77 -21.94 9.28 11.73
CA SER A 77 -22.12 10.57 12.40
C SER A 77 -20.78 11.23 12.72
N GLY A 78 -20.61 12.52 12.42
CA GLY A 78 -19.30 13.20 12.43
C GLY A 78 -18.52 13.08 13.74
N ASP A 79 -19.22 13.00 14.87
CA ASP A 79 -18.62 12.86 16.21
C ASP A 79 -18.35 11.40 16.62
N SER A 80 -18.72 10.43 15.78
CA SER A 80 -18.52 9.01 16.08
C SER A 80 -17.05 8.60 15.94
N ILE A 81 -16.63 7.64 16.76
CA ILE A 81 -15.28 7.07 16.73
C ILE A 81 -14.99 6.43 15.36
N VAL A 82 -16.01 5.87 14.70
CA VAL A 82 -15.86 5.29 13.35
C VAL A 82 -15.57 6.37 12.30
N ALA A 83 -16.28 7.51 12.34
CA ALA A 83 -16.01 8.62 11.44
C ALA A 83 -14.58 9.16 11.62
N GLN A 84 -14.13 9.27 12.87
CA GLN A 84 -12.75 9.65 13.19
C GLN A 84 -11.74 8.62 12.66
N SER A 85 -11.99 7.32 12.84
CA SER A 85 -11.10 6.26 12.32
C SER A 85 -10.98 6.27 10.80
N ILE A 86 -12.06 6.61 10.07
CA ILE A 86 -12.02 6.72 8.61
C ILE A 86 -11.20 7.95 8.20
N SER A 87 -11.45 9.11 8.82
CA SER A 87 -10.76 10.36 8.49
C SER A 87 -9.28 10.34 8.86
N SER A 88 -8.91 9.64 9.94
CA SER A 88 -7.53 9.45 10.39
C SER A 88 -6.92 8.12 9.95
N SER A 89 -7.45 7.48 8.90
CA SER A 89 -6.92 6.21 8.40
C SER A 89 -5.44 6.33 8.01
N LEU A 90 -4.65 5.31 8.35
CA LEU A 90 -3.21 5.30 8.13
C LEU A 90 -2.90 4.65 6.77
N ASN A 91 -2.43 5.46 5.82
CA ASN A 91 -1.81 4.95 4.61
C ASN A 91 -0.37 4.48 4.90
N LEU A 92 -0.16 3.16 4.94
CA LEU A 92 1.14 2.58 5.28
C LEU A 92 2.21 2.91 4.23
N LEU A 93 1.84 2.99 2.94
CA LEU A 93 2.78 3.37 1.88
C LEU A 93 3.34 4.79 2.12
N SER A 94 2.47 5.75 2.43
CA SER A 94 2.89 7.12 2.75
C SER A 94 3.71 7.17 4.05
N PHE A 95 3.46 6.26 5.00
CA PHE A 95 4.23 6.18 6.23
C PHE A 95 5.66 5.67 5.99
N ILE A 96 5.86 4.66 5.15
CA ILE A 96 7.19 4.09 4.85
C ILE A 96 7.98 4.95 3.86
N PHE A 97 7.29 5.71 3.02
CA PHE A 97 7.91 6.51 1.97
C PHE A 97 8.95 7.47 2.55
N ALA A 98 10.15 7.48 1.96
CA ALA A 98 11.32 8.26 2.37
C ALA A 98 11.81 8.01 3.82
N ARG A 99 11.32 6.96 4.49
CA ARG A 99 11.76 6.57 5.85
C ARG A 99 12.39 5.19 5.89
N ILE A 100 11.90 4.28 5.05
CA ILE A 100 12.34 2.89 4.99
C ILE A 100 12.50 2.49 3.53
N TYR A 101 13.66 1.94 3.20
CA TYR A 101 14.01 1.54 1.84
C TYR A 101 14.11 0.03 1.79
N PHE A 102 13.22 -0.59 1.01
CA PHE A 102 13.29 -2.00 0.68
C PHE A 102 14.16 -2.17 -0.58
N PRO A 103 14.98 -3.22 -0.69
CA PRO A 103 15.79 -3.51 -1.87
C PRO A 103 14.93 -4.16 -2.97
N THR A 104 13.89 -3.45 -3.39
CA THR A 104 12.91 -3.87 -4.39
C THR A 104 12.78 -2.81 -5.47
N TYR A 105 12.35 -3.22 -6.67
CA TYR A 105 12.18 -2.32 -7.81
C TYR A 105 10.96 -1.39 -7.69
N SER A 106 10.04 -1.71 -6.79
CA SER A 106 8.93 -0.84 -6.42
C SER A 106 8.70 -0.86 -4.92
N ASN A 107 8.02 0.18 -4.41
CA ASN A 107 7.48 0.21 -3.06
C ASN A 107 6.06 -0.39 -3.00
N GLY A 108 5.65 -1.15 -4.01
CA GLY A 108 4.37 -1.84 -4.00
C GLY A 108 4.33 -2.90 -2.90
N LEU A 109 3.15 -3.08 -2.29
CA LEU A 109 2.96 -4.03 -1.19
C LEU A 109 3.53 -5.42 -1.54
N LYS A 110 3.21 -5.91 -2.74
CA LYS A 110 3.63 -7.25 -3.20
C LYS A 110 5.13 -7.41 -3.30
N ASP A 111 5.81 -6.43 -3.89
CA ASP A 111 7.26 -6.52 -4.08
C ASP A 111 7.98 -6.49 -2.74
N VAL A 112 7.55 -5.56 -1.87
CA VAL A 112 8.08 -5.41 -0.52
C VAL A 112 7.90 -6.69 0.29
N VAL A 113 6.68 -7.22 0.39
CA VAL A 113 6.45 -8.39 1.27
C VAL A 113 7.00 -9.69 0.68
N ARG A 114 7.09 -9.83 -0.65
CA ARG A 114 7.79 -10.96 -1.29
C ARG A 114 9.27 -10.96 -0.95
N TYR A 115 9.92 -9.79 -1.00
CA TYR A 115 11.30 -9.66 -0.54
C TYR A 115 11.45 -10.08 0.93
N LEU A 116 10.46 -9.75 1.77
CA LEU A 116 10.41 -10.16 3.17
C LEU A 116 9.93 -11.62 3.39
N GLY A 117 9.72 -12.40 2.32
CA GLY A 117 9.39 -13.83 2.39
C GLY A 117 7.90 -14.19 2.40
N PHE A 118 6.98 -13.22 2.28
CA PHE A 118 5.55 -13.47 2.16
C PHE A 118 5.15 -13.73 0.69
N ASN A 119 4.43 -14.82 0.43
CA ASN A 119 3.97 -15.18 -0.90
C ASN A 119 2.46 -15.42 -0.92
N TRP A 120 1.84 -15.02 -2.04
CA TRP A 120 0.45 -15.37 -2.36
C TRP A 120 0.41 -16.82 -2.87
N SER A 121 -0.73 -17.49 -2.68
CA SER A 121 -0.91 -18.86 -3.18
C SER A 121 -0.85 -18.95 -4.71
N GLU A 122 -1.27 -17.87 -5.39
CA GLU A 122 -1.27 -17.74 -6.85
C GLU A 122 0.00 -17.01 -7.31
N SER A 123 0.83 -17.67 -8.12
CA SER A 123 2.16 -17.19 -8.51
C SER A 123 2.13 -15.83 -9.24
N GLU A 124 1.10 -15.60 -10.05
CA GLU A 124 0.95 -14.40 -10.90
C GLU A 124 -0.14 -13.45 -10.43
N ALA A 125 -0.57 -13.54 -9.16
CA ALA A 125 -1.69 -12.74 -8.68
C ALA A 125 -1.42 -11.23 -8.81
N SER A 126 -2.26 -10.52 -9.56
CA SER A 126 -2.19 -9.07 -9.79
C SER A 126 -3.57 -8.43 -9.65
N GLY A 127 -3.64 -7.12 -9.39
CA GLY A 127 -4.93 -6.40 -9.39
C GLY A 127 -5.62 -6.42 -10.76
N ILE A 128 -4.87 -6.57 -11.85
CA ILE A 128 -5.45 -6.73 -13.19
C ILE A 128 -6.17 -8.08 -13.30
N ASN A 129 -5.60 -9.14 -12.72
CA ASN A 129 -6.22 -10.46 -12.74
C ASN A 129 -7.56 -10.46 -11.99
N THR A 130 -7.70 -9.68 -10.92
CA THR A 130 -8.97 -9.62 -10.18
C THR A 130 -10.09 -9.03 -11.03
N ILE A 131 -9.79 -8.07 -11.91
CA ILE A 131 -10.75 -7.54 -12.89
C ILE A 131 -11.19 -8.62 -13.88
N VAL A 132 -10.23 -9.40 -14.41
CA VAL A 132 -10.51 -10.50 -15.35
C VAL A 132 -11.36 -11.58 -14.67
N TRP A 133 -10.93 -12.06 -13.49
CA TRP A 133 -11.66 -13.08 -12.73
C TRP A 133 -13.05 -12.61 -12.33
N ARG A 134 -13.20 -11.31 -11.99
CA ARG A 134 -14.51 -10.73 -11.70
C ARG A 134 -15.40 -10.72 -12.94
N SER A 135 -14.87 -10.34 -14.11
CA SER A 135 -15.64 -10.35 -15.35
C SER A 135 -16.10 -11.76 -15.73
N GLU A 136 -15.22 -12.76 -15.59
CA GLU A 136 -15.58 -14.16 -15.87
C GLU A 136 -16.57 -14.71 -14.83
N TRP A 137 -16.46 -14.31 -13.57
CA TRP A 137 -17.43 -14.65 -12.53
C TRP A 137 -18.81 -14.07 -12.82
N GLU A 138 -18.92 -12.83 -13.31
CA GLU A 138 -20.21 -12.23 -13.66
C GLU A 138 -20.92 -12.95 -14.81
N LYS A 139 -20.16 -13.57 -15.73
CA LYS A 139 -20.71 -14.37 -16.84
C LYS A 139 -21.13 -15.76 -16.37
N SER A 140 -20.26 -16.43 -15.62
CA SER A 140 -20.38 -17.86 -15.30
C SER A 140 -21.05 -18.15 -13.96
N HIS A 141 -20.96 -17.22 -13.01
CA HIS A 141 -21.30 -17.37 -11.60
C HIS A 141 -20.57 -18.55 -10.91
N GLU A 142 -19.43 -18.96 -11.44
CA GLU A 142 -18.67 -20.09 -10.90
C GLU A 142 -18.15 -19.79 -9.49
N THR A 143 -18.43 -20.69 -8.55
CA THR A 143 -18.00 -20.54 -7.15
C THR A 143 -16.48 -20.53 -7.01
N ALA A 144 -15.77 -21.23 -7.90
CA ALA A 144 -14.29 -21.26 -7.92
C ALA A 144 -13.68 -19.88 -8.17
N LEU A 145 -14.23 -19.09 -9.11
CA LEU A 145 -13.74 -17.73 -9.39
C LEU A 145 -13.99 -16.78 -8.22
N LYS A 146 -15.17 -16.87 -7.58
CA LYS A 146 -15.45 -16.11 -6.36
C LYS A 146 -14.48 -16.47 -5.25
N GLN A 147 -14.24 -17.76 -5.03
CA GLN A 147 -13.31 -18.23 -4.00
C GLN A 147 -11.88 -17.75 -4.29
N LYS A 148 -11.48 -17.70 -5.57
CA LYS A 148 -10.19 -17.17 -6.00
C LYS A 148 -10.03 -15.69 -5.67
N LEU A 149 -11.04 -14.87 -5.98
CA LEU A 149 -11.07 -13.44 -5.64
C LEU A 149 -11.04 -13.20 -4.13
N VAL A 150 -11.83 -13.97 -3.37
CA VAL A 150 -11.84 -13.88 -1.90
C VAL A 150 -10.49 -14.27 -1.33
N THR A 151 -9.88 -15.35 -1.82
CA THR A 151 -8.55 -15.81 -1.35
C THR A 151 -7.50 -14.74 -1.60
N TYR A 152 -7.45 -14.19 -2.82
CA TYR A 152 -6.54 -13.10 -3.17
C TYR A 152 -6.67 -11.90 -2.21
N ASN A 153 -7.90 -11.46 -1.97
CA ASN A 153 -8.17 -10.32 -1.10
C ASN A 153 -7.81 -10.60 0.37
N VAL A 154 -8.02 -11.82 0.86
CA VAL A 154 -7.58 -12.26 2.19
C VAL A 154 -6.05 -12.25 2.29
N GLU A 155 -5.35 -12.69 1.25
CA GLU A 155 -3.88 -12.65 1.20
C GLU A 155 -3.34 -11.22 1.15
N ASP A 156 -3.99 -10.29 0.45
CA ASP A 156 -3.66 -8.86 0.50
C ASP A 156 -3.82 -8.29 1.92
N CYS A 157 -4.88 -8.64 2.64
CA CYS A 157 -5.04 -8.27 4.06
C CYS A 157 -3.94 -8.87 4.95
N LYS A 158 -3.55 -10.13 4.71
CA LYS A 158 -2.47 -10.79 5.45
C LYS A 158 -1.11 -10.14 5.16
N ALA A 159 -0.83 -9.85 3.90
CA ALA A 159 0.38 -9.15 3.45
C ALA A 159 0.52 -7.79 4.14
N LEU A 160 -0.55 -7.00 4.16
CA LEU A 160 -0.56 -5.70 4.84
C LEU A 160 -0.34 -5.85 6.35
N SER A 161 -1.01 -6.82 6.99
CA SER A 161 -0.81 -7.11 8.42
C SER A 161 0.62 -7.55 8.72
N PHE A 162 1.22 -8.37 7.85
CA PHE A 162 2.60 -8.83 7.96
C PHE A 162 3.59 -7.68 7.85
N LEU A 163 3.45 -6.82 6.83
CA LEU A 163 4.29 -5.63 6.68
C LEU A 163 4.16 -4.69 7.87
N THR A 164 2.94 -4.47 8.36
CA THR A 164 2.69 -3.63 9.54
C THR A 164 3.45 -4.16 10.75
N GLU A 165 3.42 -5.47 11.00
CA GLU A 165 4.12 -6.09 12.13
C GLU A 165 5.65 -6.03 11.98
N PHE A 166 6.15 -6.25 10.76
CA PHE A 166 7.56 -6.08 10.44
C PHE A 166 8.03 -4.65 10.78
N LEU A 167 7.27 -3.63 10.38
CA LEU A 167 7.57 -2.22 10.67
C LEU A 167 7.51 -1.89 12.18
N ARG A 168 6.60 -2.51 12.92
CA ARG A 168 6.55 -2.40 14.39
C ARG A 168 7.80 -3.01 15.01
N THR A 169 8.25 -4.16 14.50
CA THR A 169 9.49 -4.81 14.95
C THR A 169 10.70 -3.92 14.71
N ILE A 170 10.83 -3.27 13.54
CA ILE A 170 11.90 -2.29 13.26
C ILE A 170 11.85 -1.12 14.25
N SER A 171 10.65 -0.63 14.54
CA SER A 171 10.47 0.51 15.44
C SER A 171 10.82 0.14 16.89
N ALA A 172 10.51 -1.09 17.32
CA ALA A 172 10.81 -1.61 18.65
C ALA A 172 12.28 -2.03 18.80
N SER A 173 12.91 -2.56 17.74
CA SER A 173 14.31 -2.98 17.75
C SER A 173 15.28 -1.82 17.87
N ARG A 174 14.88 -0.62 17.43
CA ARG A 174 15.56 0.64 17.75
C ARG A 174 15.74 0.83 19.27
N ASN A 175 14.89 0.19 20.08
CA ASN A 175 14.90 0.27 21.53
C ASN A 175 15.46 -0.99 22.23
N ASN A 176 15.52 -2.16 21.59
CA ASN A 176 16.06 -3.42 22.16
C ASN A 176 16.57 -4.37 21.06
N ALA A 177 17.87 -4.66 21.03
CA ALA A 177 18.50 -5.30 19.90
C ALA A 177 18.72 -6.82 20.05
N THR A 178 17.76 -7.67 19.66
CA THR A 178 18.01 -9.12 19.47
C THR A 178 16.98 -9.78 18.54
N GLY A 179 17.32 -9.99 17.26
CA GLY A 179 16.53 -10.81 16.32
C GLY A 179 17.33 -11.15 15.05
N GLU A 180 17.11 -12.33 14.46
CA GLU A 180 17.89 -12.80 13.31
C GLU A 180 17.62 -12.04 11.99
N HIS A 181 16.38 -11.55 11.76
CA HIS A 181 16.07 -10.63 10.64
C HIS A 181 16.62 -9.22 10.83
N MET A 182 17.18 -8.93 12.00
CA MET A 182 17.69 -7.61 12.36
C MET A 182 19.12 -7.37 11.89
N ARG A 183 19.84 -8.42 11.49
CA ARG A 183 21.24 -8.32 11.02
C ARG A 183 21.36 -7.62 9.67
N ASP A 184 20.29 -7.58 8.89
CA ASP A 184 20.26 -6.99 7.54
C ASP A 184 19.60 -5.59 7.50
N ILE A 185 19.15 -5.06 8.65
CA ILE A 185 18.58 -3.70 8.71
C ILE A 185 19.70 -2.71 8.98
N ILE A 186 19.95 -1.83 8.01
CA ILE A 186 20.93 -0.75 8.14
C ILE A 186 20.20 0.54 8.50
N HIS A 187 20.47 1.07 9.69
CA HIS A 187 20.00 2.40 10.05
C HIS A 187 20.81 3.45 9.26
N THR A 188 20.13 4.31 8.51
CA THR A 188 20.78 5.33 7.68
C THR A 188 21.69 6.26 8.48
N ASP A 189 21.37 6.51 9.75
CA ASP A 189 22.17 7.36 10.65
C ASP A 189 23.50 6.71 11.06
N SER A 190 23.59 5.37 10.95
CA SER A 190 24.80 4.59 11.25
C SER A 190 25.74 4.46 10.05
N LEU A 191 25.29 4.83 8.84
CA LEU A 191 26.14 4.81 7.66
C LEU A 191 27.24 5.87 7.83
N PRO A 192 28.52 5.50 7.63
CA PRO A 192 29.62 6.45 7.75
C PRO A 192 29.40 7.58 6.75
N ARG A 193 29.21 8.79 7.27
CA ARG A 193 29.25 10.01 6.49
C ARG A 193 30.70 10.16 6.02
N ARG A 194 31.02 9.69 4.80
CA ARG A 194 32.28 10.08 4.18
C ARG A 194 32.31 11.60 4.19
N SER A 195 33.31 12.15 4.88
CA SER A 195 33.57 13.59 4.94
C SER A 195 33.79 14.10 3.52
N LEU A 196 32.71 14.51 2.86
CA LEU A 196 32.77 15.63 1.96
C LEU A 196 33.26 16.79 2.84
N ASP A 197 34.35 17.47 2.49
CA ASP A 197 35.11 18.44 3.31
C ASP A 197 34.33 19.72 3.74
N GLY A 198 33.02 19.63 3.95
CA GLY A 198 32.20 20.62 4.63
C GLY A 198 31.43 19.99 5.77
N GLN A 199 31.28 20.71 6.89
CA GLN A 199 30.42 20.29 7.99
C GLN A 199 29.00 20.01 7.45
N SER A 200 28.68 18.73 7.32
CA SER A 200 27.41 18.29 6.77
C SER A 200 26.32 18.51 7.81
N THR A 201 25.48 19.53 7.58
CA THR A 201 24.30 19.79 8.41
C THR A 201 23.27 18.67 8.20
N GLU A 202 22.40 18.45 9.19
CA GLU A 202 21.27 17.49 9.09
C GLU A 202 20.48 17.70 7.79
N LYS A 203 20.18 18.96 7.46
CA LYS A 203 19.52 19.35 6.22
C LYS A 203 20.33 18.94 4.98
N GLY A 204 21.64 19.20 4.97
CA GLY A 204 22.50 18.83 3.83
C GLY A 204 22.57 17.32 3.59
N ILE A 205 22.44 16.52 4.65
CA ILE A 205 22.40 15.05 4.55
C ILE A 205 21.06 14.57 4.04
N CYS A 206 19.95 15.14 4.53
CA CYS A 206 18.63 14.84 3.98
C CYS A 206 18.58 15.18 2.48
N ASP A 207 19.06 16.35 2.09
CA ASP A 207 19.12 16.77 0.69
C ASP A 207 20.00 15.83 -0.16
N TYR A 208 21.13 15.38 0.39
CA TYR A 208 22.01 14.41 -0.27
C TYR A 208 21.35 13.03 -0.43
N LEU A 209 20.68 12.52 0.60
CA LEU A 209 19.98 11.23 0.54
C LEU A 209 18.78 11.28 -0.42
N ILE A 210 18.09 12.41 -0.50
CA ILE A 210 17.06 12.66 -1.51
C ILE A 210 17.70 12.60 -2.91
N LEU A 211 18.79 13.33 -3.15
CA LEU A 211 19.49 13.31 -4.44
C LEU A 211 20.02 11.92 -4.79
N LEU A 212 20.58 11.19 -3.83
CA LEU A 212 21.06 9.82 -4.03
C LEU A 212 19.89 8.90 -4.38
N SER A 213 18.76 9.00 -3.67
CA SER A 213 17.56 8.20 -3.96
C SER A 213 17.02 8.46 -5.36
N ILE A 214 17.00 9.73 -5.81
CA ILE A 214 16.61 10.10 -7.18
C ILE A 214 17.62 9.55 -8.18
N CYS A 215 18.92 9.67 -7.91
CA CYS A 215 19.99 9.16 -8.77
C CYS A 215 19.91 7.64 -8.96
N GLU A 216 19.74 6.88 -7.89
CA GLU A 216 19.55 5.44 -7.93
C GLU A 216 18.26 5.06 -8.68
N THR A 217 17.17 5.80 -8.46
CA THR A 217 15.90 5.57 -9.17
C THR A 217 16.02 5.86 -10.67
N CYS A 218 16.74 6.92 -11.05
CA CYS A 218 17.04 7.22 -12.46
C CYS A 218 17.87 6.10 -13.09
N ARG A 219 18.96 5.68 -12.43
CA ARG A 219 19.81 4.58 -12.90
C ARG A 219 18.98 3.31 -13.09
N PHE A 220 18.11 3.01 -12.13
CA PHE A 220 17.25 1.83 -12.18
C PHE A 220 16.24 1.88 -13.34
N LYS A 221 15.66 3.05 -13.64
CA LYS A 221 14.74 3.24 -14.77
C LYS A 221 15.44 3.42 -16.13
N GLY A 222 16.77 3.24 -16.20
CA GLY A 222 17.54 3.48 -17.42
C GLY A 222 17.56 4.94 -17.87
N LEU A 223 17.34 5.87 -16.93
CA LEU A 223 17.28 7.31 -17.17
C LEU A 223 18.59 7.97 -16.78
N ASN A 224 18.95 9.02 -17.52
CA ASN A 224 20.05 9.89 -17.12
C ASN A 224 19.59 10.82 -16.00
N PHE A 225 20.26 10.73 -14.85
CA PHE A 225 19.95 11.54 -13.67
C PHE A 225 20.04 13.05 -13.93
N LEU A 226 21.05 13.50 -14.66
CA LEU A 226 21.23 14.93 -14.95
C LEU A 226 20.18 15.44 -15.93
N ASP A 227 19.75 14.63 -16.90
CA ASP A 227 18.66 15.00 -17.80
C ASP A 227 17.32 15.14 -17.07
N PHE A 228 17.07 14.28 -16.07
CA PHE A 228 15.91 14.41 -15.20
C PHE A 228 15.96 15.71 -14.38
N LEU A 229 17.07 16.01 -13.71
CA LEU A 229 17.19 17.25 -12.94
C LEU A 229 17.04 18.50 -13.81
N ARG A 230 17.64 18.51 -15.00
CA ARG A 230 17.56 19.63 -15.95
C ARG A 230 16.17 19.81 -16.55
N SER A 231 15.33 18.77 -16.52
CA SER A 231 13.95 18.86 -17.01
C SER A 231 13.05 19.74 -16.15
N GLY A 232 13.43 19.95 -14.88
CA GLY A 232 12.60 20.66 -13.89
C GLY A 232 11.37 19.86 -13.42
N GLU A 233 11.16 18.65 -13.92
CA GLU A 233 10.09 17.75 -13.47
C GLU A 233 10.36 17.27 -12.05
N LYS A 234 9.31 17.22 -11.23
CA LYS A 234 9.39 16.73 -9.85
C LYS A 234 8.97 15.27 -9.71
N ASP A 235 8.44 14.69 -10.78
CA ASP A 235 7.90 13.34 -10.83
C ASP A 235 8.57 12.56 -11.97
N LEU A 236 9.16 11.42 -11.62
CA LEU A 236 9.91 10.57 -12.53
C LEU A 236 9.01 9.87 -13.55
N ASP A 237 7.79 9.50 -13.19
CA ASP A 237 6.87 8.80 -14.08
C ASP A 237 6.24 9.78 -15.08
N ILE A 238 5.98 11.03 -14.67
CA ILE A 238 5.60 12.12 -15.57
C ILE A 238 6.74 12.42 -16.56
N TYR A 239 7.98 12.51 -16.08
CA TYR A 239 9.16 12.74 -16.93
C TYR A 239 9.32 11.63 -17.99
N VAL A 240 9.19 10.36 -17.60
CA VAL A 240 9.25 9.21 -18.51
C VAL A 240 8.14 9.26 -19.55
N SER A 241 6.90 9.53 -19.13
CA SER A 241 5.73 9.59 -20.01
C SER A 241 5.86 10.69 -21.06
N ARG A 242 6.37 11.88 -20.66
CA ARG A 242 6.64 12.99 -21.59
C ARG A 242 7.77 12.68 -22.57
N ARG A 243 8.82 11.99 -22.12
CA ARG A 243 9.93 11.56 -22.97
C ARG A 243 9.48 10.53 -24.02
N ILE A 244 8.62 9.58 -23.64
CA ILE A 244 8.03 8.60 -24.57
C ILE A 244 7.12 9.29 -25.59
N ALA A 245 6.33 10.29 -25.16
CA ALA A 245 5.47 11.06 -26.06
C ALA A 245 6.29 11.88 -27.09
N ARG A 246 7.42 12.47 -26.69
CA ARG A 246 8.32 13.23 -27.59
C ARG A 246 9.17 12.37 -28.54
N GLY A 247 9.34 11.08 -28.26
CA GLY A 247 10.09 10.15 -29.12
C GLY A 247 9.24 9.43 -30.18
N LYS A 248 7.96 9.79 -30.30
CA LYS A 248 7.00 9.26 -31.29
C LYS A 248 6.61 10.27 -32.38
N GLU A 249 7.20 11.46 -32.36
CA GLU A 249 7.21 12.43 -33.46
C GLU A 249 8.50 12.28 -34.27
#